data_AF-A0A6A0H7U8-F1
#
_entry.id   AF-A0A6A0H7U8-F1
#
_cell.length_a   1.000
_cell.length_b   1.000
_cell.length_c   1.000
_cell.angle_alpha   90.00
_cell.angle_beta   90.00
_cell.angle_gamma   90.00
#
_symmetry.space_group_name_H-M   'P 1'
#
loop_
_entity.id
_entity.type
_entity.pdbx_description
1 polymer ?
#
loop_
_entity_poly.entity_id
_entity_poly.type
_entity_poly.pdbx_seq_one_letter_code
_entity_poly.pdbx_strand_id
1 'polypeptide(L)'
;MKFQILLLLVSLAAFVAARPNDILDFESDQGEHEQEGVAGSAVEGEYKWTSPDGEEHYVKYVADRNGYRVLDTDALPSAPEPVEAEEVEEQE
;
A
#
# COMPACT_ATOMS: atom_id res chain seq x y z
N MET A 1 -9.02 29.46 -35.78
CA MET A 1 -7.61 29.12 -35.47
C MET A 1 -7.31 29.26 -33.97
N LYS A 2 -7.61 30.41 -33.34
CA LYS A 2 -7.37 30.67 -31.91
C LYS A 2 -8.12 29.71 -30.96
N PHE A 3 -9.40 29.44 -31.24
CA PHE A 3 -10.22 28.48 -30.49
C PHE A 3 -9.81 27.02 -30.71
N GLN A 4 -9.30 26.65 -31.89
CA GLN A 4 -8.78 25.31 -32.12
C GLN A 4 -7.51 25.05 -31.30
N ILE A 5 -6.63 26.04 -31.13
CA ILE A 5 -5.44 25.92 -30.27
C ILE A 5 -5.86 25.75 -28.80
N LEU A 6 -6.88 26.49 -28.34
CA LEU A 6 -7.42 26.33 -26.99
C LEU A 6 -8.01 24.93 -26.77
N LEU A 7 -8.78 24.41 -27.72
CA LEU A 7 -9.33 23.05 -27.65
C LEU A 7 -8.21 21.99 -27.67
N LEU A 8 -7.15 22.21 -28.45
CA LEU A 8 -5.99 21.31 -28.49
C LEU A 8 -5.26 21.31 -27.13
N LEU A 9 -5.06 22.47 -26.52
CA LEU A 9 -4.44 22.59 -25.20
C LEU A 9 -5.28 21.97 -24.09
N VAL A 10 -6.60 22.15 -24.10
CA VAL A 10 -7.53 21.52 -23.14
C VAL A 10 -7.51 20.00 -23.33
N SER A 11 -7.52 19.51 -24.58
CA SER A 11 -7.45 18.07 -24.85
C SER A 11 -6.14 17.45 -24.39
N LEU A 12 -5.01 18.16 -24.56
CA LEU A 12 -3.70 17.71 -24.12
C LEU A 12 -3.60 17.69 -22.59
N ALA A 13 -4.14 18.70 -21.91
CA ALA A 13 -4.20 18.74 -20.45
C ALA A 13 -5.08 17.61 -19.87
N ALA A 14 -6.24 17.35 -20.48
CA ALA A 14 -7.11 16.25 -20.09
C ALA A 14 -6.41 14.87 -20.29
N PHE A 15 -5.61 14.71 -21.34
CA PHE A 15 -4.89 13.48 -21.61
C PHE A 15 -3.74 13.20 -20.63
N VAL A 16 -3.16 14.24 -20.02
CA VAL A 16 -2.12 14.10 -18.97
C VAL A 16 -2.75 13.68 -17.65
N ALA A 17 -3.91 14.24 -17.30
CA ALA A 17 -4.59 13.92 -16.04
C ALA A 17 -5.22 12.52 -16.00
N ALA A 18 -5.45 11.89 -17.15
CA ALA A 18 -6.11 10.58 -17.25
C ALA A 18 -5.15 9.38 -17.34
N ARG A 19 -3.85 9.55 -17.06
CA ARG A 19 -2.92 8.42 -17.07
C ARG A 19 -3.11 7.58 -15.79
N PRO A 20 -3.28 6.26 -15.89
CA PRO A 20 -3.28 5.40 -14.71
C PRO A 20 -1.92 5.56 -14.00
N ASN A 21 -1.96 5.86 -12.70
CA ASN A 21 -0.76 5.94 -11.87
C ASN A 21 -0.39 4.57 -11.29
N ASP A 22 -1.26 3.59 -11.48
CA ASP A 22 -1.16 2.23 -10.97
C ASP A 22 -0.22 1.41 -11.84
N ILE A 23 0.76 0.78 -11.20
CA ILE A 23 1.65 -0.22 -11.78
C ILE A 23 0.91 -1.56 -11.90
N LEU A 24 0.08 -1.86 -10.90
CA LEU A 24 -0.72 -3.05 -10.79
C LEU A 24 -2.05 -2.68 -10.13
N ASP A 25 -3.14 -3.12 -10.74
CA ASP A 25 -4.48 -3.08 -10.18
C ASP A 25 -5.10 -4.43 -10.53
N PHE A 26 -5.23 -5.30 -9.53
CA PHE A 26 -5.74 -6.65 -9.66
C PHE A 26 -6.85 -6.90 -8.64
N GLU A 27 -8.01 -7.33 -9.12
CA GLU A 27 -9.18 -7.66 -8.32
C GLU A 27 -9.68 -9.07 -8.68
N SER A 28 -10.05 -9.85 -7.67
CA SER A 28 -10.62 -11.18 -7.81
C SER A 28 -11.57 -11.51 -6.66
N ASP A 29 -12.36 -12.57 -6.80
CA ASP A 29 -13.24 -13.06 -5.72
C ASP A 29 -12.51 -13.43 -4.42
N GLN A 30 -11.18 -13.60 -4.47
CA GLN A 30 -10.36 -14.05 -3.34
C GLN A 30 -9.50 -12.93 -2.73
N GLY A 31 -9.49 -11.73 -3.34
CA GLY A 31 -8.66 -10.63 -2.89
C GLY A 31 -8.29 -9.62 -3.98
N GLU A 32 -7.60 -8.58 -3.53
CA GLU A 32 -7.22 -7.39 -4.28
C GLU A 32 -5.71 -7.12 -4.12
N HIS A 33 -5.08 -6.52 -5.14
CA HIS A 33 -3.70 -6.06 -5.07
C HIS A 33 -3.51 -4.81 -5.93
N GLU A 34 -3.19 -3.70 -5.27
CA GLU A 34 -2.86 -2.42 -5.89
C GLU A 34 -1.38 -2.05 -5.66
N GLN A 35 -0.76 -1.43 -6.66
CA GLN A 35 0.59 -0.85 -6.58
C GLN A 35 0.67 0.46 -7.33
N GLU A 36 1.29 1.46 -6.71
CA GLU A 36 1.58 2.75 -7.32
C GLU A 36 3.08 3.06 -7.31
N GLY A 37 3.53 3.94 -8.22
CA GLY A 37 4.88 4.50 -8.22
C GLY A 37 5.69 4.18 -9.48
N VAL A 38 6.98 3.83 -9.30
CA VAL A 38 7.90 3.53 -10.39
C VAL A 38 8.26 2.04 -10.40
N ALA A 39 7.66 1.31 -11.35
CA ALA A 39 7.91 -0.11 -11.55
C ALA A 39 9.40 -0.44 -11.59
N GLY A 40 9.81 -1.42 -10.76
CA GLY A 40 11.20 -1.87 -10.65
C GLY A 40 12.14 -0.94 -9.88
N SER A 41 11.66 0.19 -9.35
CA SER A 41 12.49 1.14 -8.59
C SER A 41 11.96 1.46 -7.20
N ALA A 42 10.72 1.93 -7.12
CA ALA A 42 10.11 2.36 -5.86
C ALA A 42 8.59 2.29 -6.01
N VAL A 43 7.97 1.39 -5.25
CA VAL A 43 6.52 1.18 -5.27
C VAL A 43 5.98 1.19 -3.85
N GLU A 44 4.77 1.73 -3.73
CA GLU A 44 3.91 1.55 -2.56
C GLU A 44 2.77 0.64 -3.01
N GLY A 45 2.32 -0.25 -2.14
CA GLY A 45 1.23 -1.15 -2.50
C GLY A 45 0.49 -1.70 -1.31
N GLU A 46 -0.69 -2.24 -1.62
CA GLU A 46 -1.60 -2.87 -0.68
C GLU A 46 -2.12 -4.17 -1.33
N TYR A 47 -2.20 -5.24 -0.53
CA TYR A 47 -2.95 -6.42 -0.95
C TYR A 47 -3.88 -6.87 0.18
N LYS A 48 -5.04 -7.42 -0.22
CA LYS A 48 -6.07 -7.93 0.66
C LYS A 48 -6.47 -9.35 0.27
N TRP A 49 -6.88 -10.15 1.24
CA TRP A 49 -7.41 -11.48 1.00
C TRP A 49 -8.41 -11.88 2.06
N THR A 50 -9.32 -12.78 1.71
CA THR A 50 -10.20 -13.43 2.68
C THR A 50 -9.59 -14.75 3.15
N SER A 51 -9.45 -14.88 4.46
CA SER A 51 -8.97 -16.08 5.15
C SER A 51 -10.01 -17.20 5.14
N PRO A 52 -9.64 -18.49 5.34
CA PRO A 52 -10.60 -19.60 5.38
C PRO A 52 -11.71 -19.49 6.43
N ASP A 53 -11.52 -18.67 7.47
CA ASP A 53 -12.52 -18.34 8.49
C ASP A 53 -13.50 -17.23 8.07
N GLY A 54 -13.28 -16.61 6.91
CA GLY A 54 -14.08 -15.54 6.36
C GLY A 54 -13.64 -14.14 6.80
N GLU A 55 -12.54 -14.00 7.53
CA GLU A 55 -11.98 -12.70 7.91
C GLU A 55 -11.16 -12.11 6.75
N GLU A 56 -11.35 -10.83 6.46
CA GLU A 56 -10.48 -10.10 5.53
C GLU A 56 -9.24 -9.62 6.24
N HIS A 57 -8.09 -9.78 5.60
CA HIS A 57 -6.81 -9.28 6.05
C HIS A 57 -6.16 -8.41 4.99
N TYR A 58 -5.29 -7.51 5.42
CA TYR A 58 -4.54 -6.62 4.53
C TYR A 58 -3.07 -6.49 4.92
N VAL A 59 -2.26 -6.10 3.93
CA VAL A 59 -0.88 -5.70 4.12
C VAL A 59 -0.59 -4.48 3.25
N LYS A 60 -0.12 -3.41 3.88
CA LYS A 60 0.43 -2.23 3.22
C LYS A 60 1.94 -2.24 3.30
N TYR A 61 2.62 -1.93 2.21
CA TYR A 61 4.07 -2.02 2.14
C TYR A 61 4.69 -0.98 1.23
N VAL A 62 6.01 -0.83 1.40
CA VAL A 62 6.89 -0.13 0.47
C VAL A 62 7.97 -1.08 -0.04
N ALA A 63 8.25 -1.03 -1.34
CA ALA A 63 9.36 -1.75 -1.94
C ALA A 63 10.23 -0.80 -2.77
N ASP A 64 11.46 -0.59 -2.31
CA ASP A 64 12.40 0.36 -2.90
C ASP A 64 13.85 -0.16 -2.81
N ARG A 65 14.84 0.72 -3.02
CA ARG A 65 16.27 0.38 -2.90
C ARG A 65 16.67 -0.20 -1.55
N ASN A 66 15.90 0.06 -0.49
CA ASN A 66 16.15 -0.46 0.86
C ASN A 66 15.41 -1.80 1.10
N GLY A 67 14.84 -2.40 0.07
CA GLY A 67 14.12 -3.67 0.11
C GLY A 67 12.60 -3.52 0.30
N TYR A 68 11.96 -4.64 0.63
CA TYR A 68 10.52 -4.74 0.95
C TYR A 68 10.29 -4.55 2.45
N ARG A 69 9.34 -3.71 2.84
CA ARG A 69 8.99 -3.46 4.25
C ARG A 69 7.48 -3.28 4.39
N VAL A 70 6.90 -3.99 5.34
CA VAL A 70 5.50 -3.80 5.74
C VAL A 70 5.39 -2.52 6.57
N LEU A 71 4.43 -1.67 6.20
CA LEU A 71 4.11 -0.44 6.91
C LEU A 71 2.98 -0.66 7.90
N ASP A 72 1.99 -1.47 7.52
CA ASP A 72 0.78 -1.72 8.29
C ASP A 72 0.14 -3.05 7.88
N THR A 73 -0.41 -3.78 8.85
CA THR A 73 -1.09 -5.06 8.62
C THR A 73 -1.88 -5.49 9.85
N ASP A 74 -3.02 -6.13 9.64
CA ASP A 74 -3.81 -6.84 10.65
C ASP A 74 -3.55 -8.36 10.70
N ALA A 75 -2.77 -8.89 9.75
CA ALA A 75 -2.49 -10.32 9.62
C ALA A 75 -1.45 -10.83 10.62
N LEU A 76 -0.93 -9.96 11.49
CA LEU A 76 0.04 -10.31 12.52
C LEU A 76 -0.62 -10.28 13.90
N PRO A 77 -0.28 -11.22 14.79
CA PRO A 77 -0.77 -11.20 16.16
C PRO A 77 -0.26 -9.94 16.87
N SER A 78 -1.11 -9.37 17.72
CA SER A 78 -0.69 -8.29 18.62
C SER A 78 0.44 -8.78 19.52
N ALA A 79 1.47 -7.94 19.67
CA ALA A 79 2.54 -8.22 20.61
C ALA A 79 1.96 -8.35 22.03
N PRO A 80 2.49 -9.26 22.86
CA PRO A 80 2.07 -9.33 24.26
C PRO A 80 2.40 -8.00 24.95
N GLU A 81 1.53 -7.60 25.89
CA GLU A 81 1.80 -6.47 26.76
C GLU A 81 3.20 -6.64 27.40
N PRO A 82 4.03 -5.58 27.44
CA PRO A 82 5.31 -5.66 28.12
C PRO A 82 5.07 -6.08 29.56
N VAL A 83 5.63 -7.22 29.97
CA VAL A 83 5.68 -7.57 31.38
C VAL A 83 6.56 -6.54 32.07
N GLU A 84 5.95 -5.69 32.89
CA GLU A 84 6.66 -4.76 33.74
C GLU A 84 7.57 -5.61 34.63
N ALA A 85 8.89 -5.50 34.43
CA ALA A 85 9.83 -6.30 35.19
C ALA A 85 9.67 -5.90 36.66
N GLU A 86 9.17 -6.82 37.49
CA GLU A 86 9.20 -6.64 38.93
C GLU A 86 10.65 -6.42 39.33
N GLU A 87 10.97 -5.19 39.74
CA GLU A 87 12.27 -4.83 40.28
C GLU A 87 12.40 -5.61 41.59
N VAL A 88 13.12 -6.74 41.53
CA VAL A 88 13.35 -7.58 42.70
C VAL A 88 14.27 -6.78 43.62
N GLU A 89 13.70 -6.09 44.61
CA GLU A 89 14.48 -5.50 45.70
C GLU A 89 15.27 -6.65 46.35
N GLU A 90 16.57 -6.68 46.09
CA GLU A 90 17.52 -7.50 46.83
C GLU A 90 17.45 -7.05 48.30
N GLN A 91 16.73 -7.79 49.12
CA GLN A 91 16.71 -7.59 50.56
C GLN A 91 18.10 -7.94 51.12
N GLU A 92 18.88 -6.91 51.49
CA GLU A 92 20.13 -7.01 52.27
C GLU A 92 19.89 -7.54 53.70
#